data_AF-A0A964P8I2-F1
#
_entry.id   AF-A0A964P8I2-F1
#
_cell.length_a   1.000
_cell.length_b   1.000
_cell.length_c   1.000
_cell.angle_alpha   90.00
_cell.angle_beta   90.00
_cell.angle_gamma   90.00
#
_symmetry.space_group_name_H-M   'P 1'
#
loop_
_entity.id
_entity.type
_entity.pdbx_description
1 polymer ?
#
loop_
_entity_poly.entity_id
_entity_poly.type
_entity_poly.pdbx_seq_one_letter_code
_entity_poly.pdbx_strand_id
1 'polypeptide(L)'
;MYSLRWLAVLLGWLLLLDLLALLPLSVYGLGFGTPALGVAVSLLLLFWLRWATQPRAWPGLVLGASVLLVFVLTRWPSGNLWDALLDPLLWLGIQLHALLSLRRRFARRSGTV
;
A
#
# COMPACT_ATOMS: atom_id res chain seq x y z
N MET A 1 -1.88 -9.35 -11.89
CA MET A 1 -1.19 -8.28 -11.12
C MET A 1 -1.51 -6.84 -11.58
N TYR A 2 -2.18 -6.60 -12.72
CA TYR A 2 -2.57 -5.24 -13.13
C TYR A 2 -3.68 -4.62 -12.27
N SER A 3 -4.64 -5.44 -11.81
CA SER A 3 -5.74 -4.99 -10.96
C SER A 3 -5.24 -4.31 -9.67
N LEU A 4 -4.24 -4.89 -9.01
CA LEU A 4 -3.70 -4.34 -7.75
C LEU A 4 -3.02 -2.97 -7.92
N ARG A 5 -2.40 -2.72 -9.08
CA ARG A 5 -1.75 -1.43 -9.37
C ARG A 5 -2.77 -0.33 -9.57
N TRP A 6 -3.83 -0.61 -10.32
CA TRP A 6 -4.92 0.33 -10.52
C TRP A 6 -5.69 0.59 -9.23
N LEU A 7 -5.90 -0.45 -8.42
CA LEU A 7 -6.47 -0.29 -7.08
C LEU A 7 -5.62 0.66 -6.22
N ALA A 8 -4.29 0.50 -6.23
CA ALA A 8 -3.40 1.41 -5.49
C ALA A 8 -3.43 2.85 -6.02
N VAL A 9 -3.53 3.05 -7.34
CA VAL A 9 -3.70 4.39 -7.94
C VAL A 9 -5.02 5.03 -7.49
N LEU A 10 -6.12 4.28 -7.54
CA LEU A 10 -7.45 4.74 -7.13
C LEU A 10 -7.50 5.05 -5.63
N LEU A 11 -6.90 4.20 -4.79
CA LEU A 11 -6.78 4.44 -3.36
C LEU A 11 -5.99 5.71 -3.05
N GLY A 12 -4.89 5.97 -3.77
CA GLY A 12 -4.14 7.21 -3.58
C GLY A 12 -4.92 8.47 -3.98
N TRP A 13 -5.72 8.40 -5.05
CA TRP A 13 -6.67 9.49 -5.36
C TRP A 13 -7.72 9.68 -4.27
N LEU A 14 -8.29 8.58 -3.75
CA LEU A 14 -9.27 8.64 -2.67
C LEU A 14 -8.68 9.31 -1.42
N LEU A 15 -7.46 8.92 -1.03
CA LEU A 15 -6.77 9.51 0.12
C LEU A 15 -6.38 10.99 -0.12
N LEU A 16 -6.06 11.37 -1.36
CA LEU A 16 -5.85 12.78 -1.70
C LEU A 16 -7.13 13.60 -1.54
N LEU A 17 -8.26 13.08 -2.00
CA LEU A 17 -9.56 13.74 -1.82
C LEU A 17 -9.93 13.84 -0.33
N ASP A 18 -9.62 12.80 0.44
CA ASP A 18 -9.79 12.78 1.90
C ASP A 18 -8.96 13.87 2.58
N LEU A 19 -7.68 13.99 2.20
CA LEU A 19 -6.75 15.00 2.70
C LEU A 19 -7.24 16.43 2.39
N LEU A 20 -7.81 16.65 1.22
CA LEU A 20 -8.37 17.93 0.80
C LEU A 20 -9.75 18.21 1.41
N ALA A 21 -10.24 17.34 2.30
CA ALA A 21 -11.57 17.42 2.91
C ALA A 21 -12.72 17.50 1.89
N LEU A 22 -12.52 16.91 0.70
CA LEU A 22 -13.53 16.85 -0.36
C LEU A 22 -14.49 15.66 -0.20
N LEU A 23 -14.22 14.76 0.75
CA LEU A 23 -15.06 13.62 1.09
C LEU A 23 -15.91 13.91 2.34
N PRO A 24 -17.13 13.34 2.43
CA PRO A 24 -18.01 13.54 3.58
C PRO A 24 -17.57 12.76 4.85
N LEU A 25 -16.57 11.89 4.73
CA LEU A 25 -16.07 11.00 5.79
C LEU A 25 -14.54 10.99 5.73
N SER A 26 -13.85 10.95 6.88
CA SER A 26 -12.39 10.77 6.93
C SER A 26 -12.02 9.30 6.75
N VAL A 27 -11.56 8.95 5.55
CA VAL A 27 -11.09 7.61 5.20
C VAL A 27 -9.69 7.33 5.77
N TYR A 28 -8.80 8.32 5.74
CA TYR A 28 -7.43 8.22 6.23
C TYR A 28 -7.39 7.91 7.73
N GLY A 29 -8.28 8.53 8.51
CA GLY A 29 -8.39 8.29 9.95
C GLY A 29 -8.71 6.83 10.33
N LEU A 30 -9.37 6.08 9.43
CA LEU A 30 -9.70 4.67 9.66
C LEU A 30 -8.45 3.79 9.77
N GLY A 31 -7.34 4.20 9.15
CA GLY A 31 -6.09 3.42 9.11
C GLY A 31 -5.33 3.33 10.42
N PHE A 32 -5.69 4.13 11.44
CA PHE A 32 -4.89 4.29 12.66
C PHE A 32 -5.54 3.75 13.93
N GLY A 33 -6.80 3.33 13.86
CA GLY A 33 -7.50 2.76 15.01
C GLY A 33 -7.09 1.31 15.32
N THR A 34 -7.47 0.85 16.51
CA THR A 34 -7.35 -0.57 16.90
C THR A 34 -7.95 -1.55 15.87
N PRO A 35 -9.08 -1.24 15.18
CA PRO A 35 -9.59 -2.11 14.12
C PRO A 35 -8.61 -2.29 12.96
N ALA A 36 -7.90 -1.23 12.54
CA ALA A 36 -6.93 -1.32 11.45
C ALA A 36 -5.73 -2.20 11.80
N LEU A 37 -5.24 -2.10 13.04
CA LEU A 37 -4.22 -3.02 13.56
C LEU A 37 -4.72 -4.47 13.51
N GLY A 38 -5.96 -4.72 13.95
CA GLY A 38 -6.59 -6.04 13.89
C GLY A 38 -6.61 -6.60 12.47
N VAL A 39 -7.06 -5.80 11.50
CA VAL A 39 -7.08 -6.19 10.08
C VAL A 39 -5.67 -6.49 9.57
N ALA A 40 -4.68 -5.66 9.89
CA ALA A 40 -3.30 -5.86 9.44
C ALA A 40 -2.70 -7.17 10.00
N VAL A 41 -2.92 -7.45 11.29
CA VAL A 41 -2.51 -8.71 11.93
C VAL A 41 -3.22 -9.90 11.29
N SER A 42 -4.53 -9.84 11.06
CA SER A 42 -5.29 -10.91 10.42
C SER A 42 -4.78 -11.19 9.00
N LEU A 43 -4.50 -10.16 8.20
CA LEU A 43 -3.96 -10.33 6.86
C LEU A 43 -2.57 -10.96 6.88
N LEU A 44 -1.70 -10.54 7.81
CA LEU A 44 -0.38 -11.15 7.97
C LEU A 44 -0.48 -12.63 8.37
N LEU A 45 -1.41 -12.97 9.27
CA LEU A 45 -1.68 -14.35 9.67
C LEU A 45 -2.22 -15.20 8.51
N LEU A 46 -3.14 -14.67 7.70
CA LEU A 46 -3.63 -15.36 6.51
C LEU A 46 -2.51 -15.58 5.50
N PHE A 47 -1.63 -14.59 5.31
CA PHE A 47 -0.47 -14.72 4.46
C PHE A 47 0.51 -15.77 4.99
N TRP A 48 0.77 -15.78 6.30
CA TRP A 48 1.56 -16.81 6.95
C TRP A 48 0.96 -18.20 6.73
N LEU A 49 -0.33 -18.38 7.04
CA LEU A 49 -1.00 -19.67 6.92
C LEU A 49 -0.93 -20.25 5.50
N ARG A 50 -1.00 -19.39 4.49
CA ARG A 50 -1.02 -19.81 3.09
C ARG A 50 0.37 -20.01 2.48
N TRP A 51 1.42 -19.34 2.97
CA TRP A 51 2.74 -19.31 2.35
C TRP A 51 3.94 -19.60 3.27
N ALA A 52 3.76 -19.88 4.57
CA ALA A 52 4.87 -20.07 5.53
C ALA A 52 5.83 -21.23 5.16
N THR A 53 5.36 -22.24 4.45
CA THR A 53 6.20 -23.36 3.99
C THR A 53 7.11 -22.99 2.81
N GLN A 54 6.94 -21.81 2.21
CA GLN A 54 7.73 -21.36 1.08
C GLN A 54 8.87 -20.45 1.57
N PRO A 55 10.15 -20.83 1.39
CA PRO A 55 11.29 -20.01 1.83
C PRO A 55 11.27 -18.57 1.28
N ARG A 56 10.73 -18.38 0.07
CA ARG A 56 10.61 -17.07 -0.59
C ARG A 56 9.63 -16.12 0.11
N ALA A 57 8.71 -16.61 0.94
CA ALA A 57 7.73 -15.79 1.65
C ALA A 57 8.28 -15.21 2.97
N TRP A 58 9.31 -15.82 3.54
CA TRP A 58 9.87 -15.45 4.84
C TRP A 58 10.37 -14.01 4.94
N PRO A 59 11.10 -13.45 3.95
CA PRO A 59 11.51 -12.05 4.02
C PRO A 59 10.33 -11.08 4.17
N GLY A 60 9.24 -11.33 3.43
CA GLY A 60 8.03 -10.51 3.51
C GLY A 60 7.28 -10.69 4.84
N LEU A 61 7.20 -11.92 5.34
CA LEU A 61 6.59 -12.23 6.63
C LEU A 61 7.34 -11.57 7.81
N VAL A 62 8.66 -11.70 7.83
CA VAL A 62 9.53 -11.11 8.86
C VAL A 62 9.47 -9.59 8.81
N LEU A 63 9.50 -9.00 7.61
CA LEU A 63 9.37 -7.56 7.44
C LEU A 63 8.01 -7.08 7.96
N GLY A 64 6.91 -7.71 7.54
CA GLY A 64 5.56 -7.35 7.98
C GLY A 64 5.39 -7.46 9.50
N ALA A 65 5.87 -8.55 10.10
CA ALA A 65 5.85 -8.73 11.55
C ALA A 65 6.68 -7.66 12.28
N SER A 66 7.89 -7.37 11.79
CA SER A 66 8.76 -6.34 12.36
C SER A 66 8.13 -4.95 12.32
N VAL A 67 7.51 -4.58 11.18
CA VAL A 67 6.82 -3.29 11.04
C VAL A 67 5.66 -3.16 12.02
N LEU A 68 4.82 -4.20 12.14
CA LEU A 68 3.72 -4.19 13.11
C LEU A 68 4.23 -4.13 14.55
N LEU A 69 5.30 -4.85 14.86
CA LEU A 69 5.91 -4.84 16.20
C LEU A 69 6.42 -3.44 16.54
N VAL A 70 7.17 -2.81 15.64
CA VAL A 70 7.65 -1.43 15.81
C VAL A 70 6.47 -0.48 16.00
N PHE A 71 5.43 -0.57 15.16
CA PHE A 71 4.24 0.27 15.28
C PHE A 71 3.54 0.12 16.64
N VAL A 72 3.36 -1.11 17.12
CA VAL A 72 2.71 -1.39 18.41
C VAL A 72 3.53 -0.89 19.58
N LEU A 73 4.86 -1.01 19.51
CA LEU A 73 5.78 -0.59 20.58
C LEU A 73 5.94 0.93 20.62
N THR A 74 6.04 1.58 19.47
CA THR A 74 6.31 3.02 19.42
C THR A 74 5.03 3.85 19.52
N ARG A 75 3.88 3.29 19.10
CA ARG A 75 2.58 4.00 19.03
C ARG A 75 2.74 5.43 18.50
N TRP A 76 3.65 5.62 17.54
CA TRP A 76 3.93 6.96 17.03
C TRP A 76 2.61 7.61 16.62
N PRO A 77 2.38 8.89 16.98
CA PRO A 77 1.17 9.56 16.61
C PRO A 77 0.98 9.44 15.10
N SER A 78 -0.14 8.85 14.72
CA SER A 78 -0.57 8.67 13.34
C SER A 78 -0.63 10.00 12.61
N GLY A 79 -0.13 10.07 11.37
CA GLY A 79 -0.03 11.35 10.65
C GLY A 79 1.25 12.12 11.01
N ASN A 80 2.34 11.39 11.20
CA ASN A 80 3.65 12.01 11.39
C ASN A 80 4.13 12.63 10.05
N LEU A 81 5.16 13.47 10.13
CA LEU A 81 5.76 14.12 8.94
C LEU A 81 6.15 13.11 7.85
N TRP A 82 6.60 11.92 8.23
CA TRP A 82 7.01 10.87 7.31
C TRP A 82 5.82 10.26 6.58
N ASP A 83 4.68 10.04 7.22
CA ASP A 83 3.47 9.58 6.53
C ASP A 83 3.06 10.61 5.48
N ALA A 84 3.00 11.89 5.86
CA ALA A 84 2.65 12.99 4.98
C ALA A 84 3.63 13.18 3.79
N LEU A 85 4.90 12.80 3.96
CA LEU A 85 5.93 12.91 2.91
C LEU A 85 6.01 11.65 2.05
N LEU A 86 5.98 10.46 2.65
CA LEU A 86 6.19 9.19 1.99
C LEU A 86 4.94 8.74 1.22
N ASP A 87 3.74 9.03 1.70
CA ASP A 87 2.50 8.61 1.04
C ASP A 87 2.35 9.22 -0.36
N PRO A 88 2.56 10.55 -0.57
CA PRO A 88 2.52 11.13 -1.91
C PRO A 88 3.64 10.62 -2.82
N LEU A 89 4.85 10.41 -2.28
CA LEU A 89 5.99 9.91 -3.06
C LEU A 89 5.77 8.47 -3.53
N LEU A 90 5.23 7.62 -2.65
CA LEU A 90 4.86 6.25 -2.98
C LEU A 90 3.79 6.23 -4.06
N TRP A 91 2.75 7.06 -3.93
CA TRP A 91 1.68 7.16 -4.91
C TRP A 91 2.19 7.64 -6.29
N LEU A 92 3.04 8.67 -6.32
CA LEU A 92 3.70 9.13 -7.55
C LEU A 92 4.56 8.03 -8.20
N GLY A 93 5.33 7.29 -7.39
CA GLY A 93 6.11 6.16 -7.86
C GLY A 93 5.25 5.07 -8.50
N ILE A 94 4.09 4.76 -7.90
CA ILE A 94 3.12 3.78 -8.43
C ILE A 94 2.53 4.28 -9.76
N GLN A 95 2.13 5.55 -9.84
CA GLN A 95 1.63 6.18 -11.07
C GLN A 95 2.66 6.13 -12.20
N LEU A 96 3.90 6.54 -11.92
CA LEU A 96 4.98 6.51 -12.89
C LEU A 96 5.27 5.09 -13.37
N HIS A 97 5.34 4.13 -12.46
CA HIS A 97 5.57 2.73 -12.81
C HIS A 97 4.40 2.15 -13.64
N ALA A 98 3.15 2.52 -13.33
CA ALA A 98 1.98 2.15 -14.13
C ALA A 98 2.06 2.72 -15.56
N LEU A 99 2.37 4.01 -15.71
CA LEU A 99 2.53 4.68 -17.00
C LEU A 99 3.67 4.09 -17.84
N LEU A 100 4.85 3.87 -17.23
CA LEU A 100 5.99 3.25 -17.91
C LEU A 100 5.67 1.82 -18.37
N SER A 101 4.91 1.07 -17.58
CA SER A 101 4.49 -0.29 -17.94
C SER A 101 3.51 -0.30 -19.12
N LEU A 102 2.62 0.69 -19.21
CA LEU A 102 1.71 0.88 -20.36
C LEU A 102 2.52 1.26 -21.61
N ARG A 103 3.41 2.24 -21.52
CA ARG A 103 4.26 2.69 -22.64
C ARG A 103 5.06 1.53 -23.25
N ARG A 104 5.72 0.72 -22.42
CA ARG A 104 6.47 -0.46 -22.87
C ARG A 104 5.57 -1.47 -23.59
N ARG A 105 4.30 -1.59 -23.19
CA ARG A 105 3.35 -2.51 -23.80
C ARG A 105 2.86 -2.01 -25.16
N PHE A 106 2.58 -0.71 -25.29
CA PHE A 106 2.20 -0.11 -26.57
C PHE A 106 3.36 -0.14 -27.57
N ALA A 107 4.58 0.19 -27.14
CA ALA A 107 5.76 0.12 -28.01
C ALA A 107 6.03 -1.30 -28.56
N ARG A 108 5.76 -2.36 -27.76
CA ARG A 108 5.87 -3.75 -28.23
C ARG A 108 4.76 -4.18 -29.19
N ARG A 109 3.59 -3.55 -29.14
CA ARG A 109 2.47 -3.81 -30.07
C ARG A 109 2.63 -3.09 -31.42
N SER A 110 3.41 -2.01 -31.45
CA SER A 110 3.67 -1.23 -32.65
C SER A 110 4.86 -1.75 -33.49
N GLY A 111 5.67 -2.66 -32.96
CA GLY A 111 6.82 -3.28 -33.65
C GLY A 111 6.51 -4.61 -34.36
N THR A 112 5.23 -4.95 -34.53
CA THR A 112 4.77 -6.16 -35.23
C THR A 112 3.90 -5.81 -36.45
N VAL A 113 4.37 -4.84 -37.24
CA VAL A 113 3.89 -4.57 -38.61
C VAL A 113 5.10 -4.61 -39.52
#